data_AF-A0A0R0CVD8-F1
#
_entry.id   AF-A0A0R0CVD8-F1
#
_cell.length_a   1.000
_cell.length_b   1.000
_cell.length_c   1.000
_cell.angle_alpha   90.00
_cell.angle_beta   90.00
_cell.angle_gamma   90.00
#
_symmetry.space_group_name_H-M   'P 1'
#
loop_
_entity.id
_entity.type
_entity.pdbx_description
1 polymer ?
#
loop_
_entity_poly.entity_id
_entity_poly.type
_entity_poly.pdbx_seq_one_letter_code
_entity_poly.pdbx_strand_id
1 'polypeptide(L)'
;MPVDASPIASPPATYAQRVAFVCEIAGRLHSYGTTAQRLEAAVVALAQQLGLDCEPWSNPTGIILSFSDPAKAIGSSDITRVIRLAPGENDLHKLSVADRIAEDVANGRMSLAQGHTALRQLDADPGLRGKVKEVLSYSLGAAGVAGLWKLPWLDIATAGAIGLLIGLLGRWTSRRAATKEASEALAALLAGLVATLVATYVGALNLNTVVIASLVILLPGMSLTNAVNELASQHWVSGTARVAGALTTIMKLTVGAMIAVTLADVIGLDPVVRASRPQGAWVEWSALLIAAFAFAMLFKASRRDFPWVLAACVAGYAISKFAGHAWGAPAGIFLSAMLLTAAGNLFGRLVQRPGAIIRLPGIIMMVPGSTSLRGVLTLVQQQDVGAGQGVFLTVLNVVMALVAGLLFGNLLIPARKTL
;
A
#
# COMPACT_ATOMS: atom_id res chain seq x y z
N MET A 1 -17.02 27.82 -49.98
CA MET A 1 -16.16 26.63 -49.88
C MET A 1 -15.44 26.66 -48.54
N PRO A 2 -15.81 25.83 -47.56
CA PRO A 2 -14.95 25.60 -46.42
C PRO A 2 -13.87 24.58 -46.84
N VAL A 3 -12.62 24.88 -46.48
CA VAL A 3 -11.48 24.01 -46.72
C VAL A 3 -11.60 22.84 -45.74
N ASP A 4 -11.91 21.66 -46.27
CA ASP A 4 -11.77 20.38 -45.56
C ASP A 4 -10.29 20.19 -45.20
N ALA A 5 -9.93 20.57 -43.98
CA ALA A 5 -8.66 20.17 -43.39
C ALA A 5 -8.76 18.68 -43.05
N SER A 6 -8.39 17.83 -44.01
CA SER A 6 -8.13 16.41 -43.78
C SER A 6 -7.24 16.26 -42.55
N PRO A 7 -7.60 15.43 -41.54
CA PRO A 7 -6.71 15.18 -40.42
C PRO A 7 -5.42 14.57 -41.00
N ILE A 8 -4.31 15.30 -40.89
CA ILE A 8 -2.98 14.80 -41.26
C ILE A 8 -2.76 13.54 -40.43
N ALA A 9 -2.84 12.37 -41.07
CA ALA A 9 -2.56 11.10 -40.45
C ALA A 9 -1.12 11.14 -39.95
N SER A 10 -0.94 11.18 -38.63
CA SER A 10 0.38 11.09 -38.01
C SER A 10 1.12 9.87 -38.57
N PRO A 11 2.40 9.98 -38.96
CA PRO A 11 3.15 8.84 -39.45
C PRO A 11 3.12 7.70 -38.42
N PRO A 12 3.10 6.44 -38.88
CA PRO A 12 3.08 5.29 -37.98
C PRO A 12 4.28 5.36 -37.04
N ALA A 13 4.03 5.16 -35.74
CA ALA A 13 5.05 5.29 -34.73
C ALA A 13 6.18 4.28 -34.94
N THR A 14 7.42 4.73 -34.75
CA THR A 14 8.60 3.87 -34.96
C THR A 14 8.67 2.77 -33.90
N TYR A 15 9.38 1.68 -34.19
CA TYR A 15 9.65 0.60 -33.23
C TYR A 15 10.20 1.15 -31.90
N ALA A 16 11.17 2.06 -31.96
CA ALA A 16 11.76 2.69 -30.79
C ALA A 16 10.75 3.54 -29.98
N GLN A 17 9.83 4.26 -30.64
CA GLN A 17 8.80 5.05 -29.97
C GLN A 17 7.80 4.15 -29.22
N ARG A 18 7.40 3.04 -29.83
CA ARG A 18 6.52 2.05 -29.20
C ARG A 18 7.19 1.42 -27.98
N VAL A 19 8.44 0.97 -28.11
CA VAL A 19 9.25 0.43 -27.00
C VAL A 19 9.39 1.45 -25.87
N ALA A 20 9.71 2.72 -26.19
CA ALA A 20 9.86 3.78 -25.20
C ALA A 20 8.58 4.03 -24.40
N PHE A 21 7.42 4.01 -25.06
CA PHE A 21 6.13 4.19 -24.39
C PHE A 21 5.79 3.02 -23.45
N VAL A 22 6.03 1.78 -23.88
CA VAL A 22 5.83 0.60 -23.01
C VAL A 22 6.75 0.68 -21.78
N CYS A 23 8.02 1.05 -21.97
CA CYS A 23 8.96 1.26 -20.86
C CYS A 23 8.48 2.32 -19.86
N GLU A 24 7.92 3.42 -20.37
CA GLU A 24 7.41 4.49 -19.52
C GLU A 24 6.17 4.07 -18.73
N ILE A 25 5.21 3.39 -19.37
CA ILE A 25 4.05 2.82 -18.68
C ILE A 25 4.51 1.82 -17.62
N ALA A 26 5.44 0.92 -17.93
CA ALA A 26 5.98 -0.05 -16.98
C ALA A 26 6.60 0.64 -15.75
N GLY A 27 7.45 1.66 -15.97
CA GLY A 27 8.09 2.40 -14.88
C GLY A 27 7.08 3.14 -13.99
N ARG A 28 6.01 3.69 -14.57
CA ARG A 28 4.96 4.40 -13.84
C ARG A 28 4.06 3.46 -13.06
N LEU A 29 3.59 2.38 -13.68
CA LEU A 29 2.79 1.35 -13.02
C LEU A 29 3.53 0.74 -11.82
N HIS A 30 4.83 0.50 -11.96
CA HIS A 30 5.70 0.08 -10.85
C HIS A 30 5.75 1.13 -9.74
N SER A 31 6.01 2.39 -10.10
CA SER A 31 6.09 3.51 -9.15
C SER A 31 4.76 3.78 -8.42
N TYR A 32 3.62 3.43 -9.01
CA TYR A 32 2.28 3.58 -8.43
C TYR A 32 1.83 2.39 -7.56
N GLY A 33 2.75 1.46 -7.27
CA GLY A 33 2.53 0.39 -6.28
C GLY A 33 1.91 -0.90 -6.84
N THR A 34 1.96 -1.11 -8.16
CA THR A 34 1.44 -2.34 -8.79
C THR A 34 2.24 -3.58 -8.35
N THR A 35 1.57 -4.73 -8.25
CA THR A 35 2.22 -6.03 -7.99
C THR A 35 2.92 -6.54 -9.24
N ALA A 36 4.04 -7.26 -9.10
CA ALA A 36 4.83 -7.80 -10.21
C ALA A 36 3.96 -8.54 -11.24
N GLN A 37 3.12 -9.47 -10.78
CA GLN A 37 2.19 -10.23 -11.61
C GLN A 37 1.29 -9.35 -12.50
N ARG A 38 0.75 -8.25 -11.94
CA ARG A 38 -0.17 -7.36 -12.65
C ARG A 38 0.57 -6.43 -13.60
N LEU A 39 1.74 -5.95 -13.16
CA LEU A 39 2.62 -5.11 -13.96
C LEU A 39 3.06 -5.86 -15.23
N GLU A 40 3.56 -7.08 -15.07
CA GLU A 40 4.02 -7.92 -16.18
C GLU A 40 2.88 -8.24 -17.16
N ALA A 41 1.71 -8.65 -16.65
CA ALA A 41 0.53 -8.90 -17.49
C ALA A 41 0.10 -7.65 -18.29
N ALA A 42 0.11 -6.47 -17.66
CA ALA A 42 -0.26 -5.22 -18.31
C ALA A 42 0.74 -4.81 -19.41
N VAL A 43 2.04 -4.99 -19.13
CA VAL A 43 3.11 -4.68 -20.08
C VAL A 43 3.05 -5.60 -21.29
N VAL A 44 2.85 -6.91 -21.09
CA VAL A 44 2.65 -7.87 -22.20
C VAL A 44 1.44 -7.49 -23.04
N ALA A 45 0.29 -7.21 -22.41
CA ALA A 45 -0.93 -6.86 -23.12
C ALA A 45 -0.77 -5.57 -23.96
N LEU A 46 -0.14 -4.53 -23.38
CA LEU A 46 0.13 -3.28 -24.07
C LEU A 46 1.13 -3.47 -25.22
N ALA A 47 2.20 -4.23 -25.00
CA ALA A 47 3.21 -4.52 -26.02
C ALA A 47 2.56 -5.21 -27.24
N GLN A 48 1.76 -6.26 -27.00
CA GLN A 48 1.06 -6.99 -28.05
C GLN A 48 0.12 -6.08 -28.86
N GLN A 49 -0.64 -5.20 -28.20
CA GLN A 49 -1.52 -4.25 -28.89
C GLN A 49 -0.76 -3.21 -29.71
N LEU A 50 0.48 -2.90 -29.33
CA LEU A 50 1.37 -2.03 -30.10
C LEU A 50 2.18 -2.78 -31.16
N GLY A 51 1.96 -4.09 -31.35
CA GLY A 51 2.70 -4.91 -32.30
C GLY A 51 4.15 -5.11 -31.90
N LEU A 52 4.39 -5.35 -30.62
CA LEU A 52 5.68 -5.71 -30.02
C LEU A 52 5.51 -7.02 -29.24
N ASP A 53 6.53 -7.87 -29.27
CA ASP A 53 6.67 -8.93 -28.27
C ASP A 53 7.52 -8.39 -27.13
N CYS A 54 7.07 -8.58 -25.89
CA CYS A 54 7.78 -8.15 -24.70
C CYS A 54 7.81 -9.28 -23.67
N GLU A 55 9.00 -9.56 -23.17
CA GLU A 55 9.24 -10.44 -22.03
C GLU A 55 9.65 -9.59 -20.82
N PRO A 56 8.68 -9.22 -19.96
CA PRO A 56 8.98 -8.42 -18.78
C PRO A 56 9.41 -9.31 -17.61
N TRP A 57 10.39 -8.82 -16.85
CA TRP A 57 10.73 -9.35 -15.54
C TRP A 57 10.82 -8.20 -14.54
N SER A 58 9.98 -8.24 -13.51
CA SER A 58 9.86 -7.16 -12.54
C SER A 58 10.17 -7.60 -11.10
N ASN A 59 10.74 -6.67 -10.35
CA ASN A 59 10.92 -6.78 -8.91
C ASN A 59 10.70 -5.42 -8.24
N PRO A 60 10.65 -5.31 -6.90
CA PRO A 60 10.35 -4.05 -6.22
C PRO A 60 11.37 -2.94 -6.46
N THR A 61 12.54 -3.26 -7.01
CA THR A 61 13.67 -2.33 -7.20
C THR A 61 14.08 -2.13 -8.67
N GLY A 62 13.32 -2.69 -9.62
CA GLY A 62 13.61 -2.53 -11.03
C GLY A 62 12.80 -3.43 -11.94
N ILE A 63 12.94 -3.18 -13.23
CA ILE A 63 12.27 -3.89 -14.31
C ILE A 63 13.29 -4.15 -15.41
N ILE A 64 13.28 -5.36 -15.94
CA ILE A 64 13.99 -5.75 -17.16
C ILE A 64 12.92 -6.03 -18.22
N LEU A 65 13.01 -5.36 -19.35
CA LEU A 65 12.08 -5.52 -20.47
C LEU A 65 12.89 -5.90 -21.71
N SER A 66 12.67 -7.10 -22.23
CA SER A 66 13.23 -7.52 -23.52
C SER A 66 12.16 -7.43 -24.59
N PHE A 67 12.45 -6.69 -25.66
CA PHE A 67 11.53 -6.46 -26.77
C PHE A 67 12.05 -7.08 -28.05
N SER A 68 11.14 -7.72 -28.79
CA SER A 68 11.36 -8.25 -30.13
C SER A 68 10.28 -7.72 -31.08
N ASP A 69 10.63 -7.59 -32.36
CA ASP A 69 9.69 -7.20 -33.41
C ASP A 69 9.13 -8.47 -34.09
N PRO A 70 7.84 -8.82 -33.91
CA PRO A 70 7.26 -10.03 -34.47
C PRO A 70 7.31 -10.06 -36.01
N ALA A 71 7.44 -8.90 -36.65
CA ALA A 71 7.51 -8.79 -38.11
C ALA A 71 8.91 -9.09 -38.67
N LYS A 72 9.93 -9.26 -37.81
CA LYS A 72 11.30 -9.56 -38.22
C LYS A 72 11.65 -11.01 -37.91
N ALA A 73 12.71 -11.50 -38.55
CA ALA A 73 13.21 -12.86 -38.32
C ALA A 73 13.60 -13.07 -36.85
N ILE A 74 13.40 -14.30 -36.36
CA ILE A 74 13.82 -14.74 -35.01
C ILE A 74 15.33 -14.50 -34.87
N GLY A 75 15.75 -13.81 -33.80
CA GLY A 75 17.15 -13.42 -33.56
C GLY A 75 17.60 -12.09 -34.21
N SER A 76 16.67 -11.35 -34.82
CA SER A 76 16.92 -9.95 -35.21
C SER A 76 16.91 -9.00 -34.00
N SER A 77 17.39 -7.78 -34.17
CA SER A 77 17.71 -6.81 -33.10
C SER A 77 16.67 -6.73 -31.95
N ASP A 78 16.97 -7.37 -30.83
CA ASP A 78 16.22 -7.23 -29.58
C ASP A 78 16.67 -5.99 -28.82
N ILE A 79 15.72 -5.28 -28.21
CA ILE A 79 16.05 -4.17 -27.29
C ILE A 79 15.77 -4.65 -25.89
N THR A 80 16.82 -4.83 -25.08
CA THR A 80 16.68 -5.03 -23.64
C THR A 80 16.85 -3.71 -22.90
N ARG A 81 15.88 -3.36 -22.06
CA ARG A 81 15.90 -2.17 -21.20
C ARG A 81 15.97 -2.61 -19.74
N VAL A 82 17.00 -2.15 -19.05
CA VAL A 82 17.14 -2.33 -17.60
C VAL A 82 16.81 -0.99 -16.93
N ILE A 83 15.76 -0.98 -16.13
CA ILE A 83 15.24 0.23 -15.48
C ILE A 83 15.33 0.02 -13.97
N ARG A 84 16.23 0.76 -13.31
CA ARG A 84 16.33 0.77 -11.85
C ARG A 84 15.30 1.73 -11.27
N LEU A 85 14.50 1.24 -10.33
CA LEU A 85 13.43 2.01 -9.70
C LEU A 85 13.52 1.85 -8.18
N ALA A 86 13.09 2.86 -7.43
CA ALA A 86 12.85 2.69 -6.01
C ALA A 86 11.54 1.90 -5.81
N PRO A 87 11.33 1.25 -4.64
CA PRO A 87 10.03 0.71 -4.30
C PRO A 87 8.93 1.76 -4.45
N GLY A 88 7.91 1.46 -5.25
CA GLY A 88 6.79 2.36 -5.54
C GLY A 88 5.88 2.61 -4.34
N GLU A 89 5.14 3.71 -4.39
CA GLU A 89 4.12 4.09 -3.41
C GLU A 89 2.73 3.89 -4.02
N ASN A 90 1.74 3.51 -3.20
CA ASN A 90 0.38 3.32 -3.69
C ASN A 90 -0.27 4.67 -4.06
N ASP A 91 -0.53 4.88 -5.35
CA ASP A 91 -1.28 6.02 -5.86
C ASP A 91 -2.40 5.52 -6.78
N LEU A 92 -3.58 5.28 -6.19
CA LEU A 92 -4.73 4.71 -6.89
C LEU A 92 -5.26 5.62 -8.00
N HIS A 93 -5.15 6.95 -7.83
CA HIS A 93 -5.54 7.88 -8.87
C HIS A 93 -4.60 7.78 -10.06
N LYS A 94 -3.29 7.89 -9.85
CA LYS A 94 -2.31 7.78 -10.95
C LYS A 94 -2.35 6.41 -11.61
N LEU A 95 -2.52 5.34 -10.84
CA LEU A 95 -2.70 3.99 -11.37
C LEU A 95 -3.90 3.90 -12.32
N SER A 96 -5.08 4.39 -11.89
CA SER A 96 -6.28 4.38 -12.73
C SER A 96 -6.16 5.27 -13.97
N VAL A 97 -5.48 6.42 -13.88
CA VAL A 97 -5.30 7.28 -15.05
C VAL A 97 -4.26 6.70 -16.01
N ALA A 98 -3.16 6.12 -15.51
CA ALA A 98 -2.15 5.48 -16.35
C ALA A 98 -2.70 4.26 -17.09
N ASP A 99 -3.52 3.45 -16.42
CA ASP A 99 -4.23 2.33 -17.06
C ASP A 99 -5.16 2.80 -18.18
N ARG A 100 -5.97 3.84 -17.93
CA ARG A 100 -6.81 4.44 -18.97
C ARG A 100 -6.00 5.00 -20.14
N ILE A 101 -4.86 5.65 -19.87
CA ILE A 101 -3.98 6.15 -20.94
C ILE A 101 -3.43 4.99 -21.76
N ALA A 102 -3.00 3.90 -21.12
CA ALA A 102 -2.54 2.70 -21.82
C ALA A 102 -3.65 2.10 -22.71
N GLU A 103 -4.88 1.94 -22.17
CA GLU A 103 -6.02 1.45 -22.95
C GLU A 103 -6.39 2.40 -24.11
N ASP A 104 -6.38 3.71 -23.91
CA ASP A 104 -6.72 4.68 -24.97
C ASP A 104 -5.67 4.71 -26.09
N VAL A 105 -4.39 4.61 -25.74
CA VAL A 105 -3.31 4.52 -26.73
C VAL A 105 -3.40 3.21 -27.51
N ALA A 106 -3.61 2.10 -26.80
CA ALA A 106 -3.61 0.79 -27.42
C ALA A 106 -4.85 0.54 -28.30
N ASN A 107 -5.98 1.19 -27.99
CA ASN A 107 -7.17 1.21 -28.84
C ASN A 107 -7.12 2.28 -29.96
N GLY A 108 -6.01 3.01 -30.12
CA GLY A 108 -5.86 4.07 -31.12
C GLY A 108 -6.70 5.32 -30.89
N ARG A 109 -7.33 5.48 -29.72
CA ARG A 109 -8.06 6.70 -29.32
C ARG A 109 -7.12 7.85 -28.96
N MET A 110 -5.86 7.54 -28.65
CA MET A 110 -4.81 8.50 -28.32
C MET A 110 -3.51 8.12 -29.04
N SER A 111 -2.79 9.10 -29.58
CA SER A 111 -1.46 8.84 -30.17
C SER A 111 -0.40 8.60 -29.09
N LEU A 112 0.71 7.94 -29.43
CA LEU A 112 1.82 7.73 -28.49
C LEU A 112 2.39 9.03 -27.93
N ALA A 113 2.47 10.09 -28.74
CA ALA A 113 2.95 11.40 -28.30
C ALA A 113 1.98 12.07 -27.31
N GLN A 114 0.67 11.94 -27.55
CA GLN A 114 -0.37 12.41 -26.62
C GLN A 114 -0.30 11.60 -25.32
N GLY A 115 -0.13 10.27 -25.41
CA GLY A 115 0.05 9.39 -24.26
C GLY A 115 1.24 9.81 -23.40
N HIS A 116 2.43 10.00 -24.01
CA HIS A 116 3.62 10.49 -23.32
C HIS A 116 3.38 11.82 -22.59
N THR A 117 2.70 12.76 -23.26
CA THR A 117 2.37 14.07 -22.69
C THR A 117 1.40 13.95 -21.51
N ALA A 118 0.34 13.15 -21.65
CA ALA A 118 -0.65 12.90 -20.61
C ALA A 118 -0.03 12.22 -19.38
N LEU A 119 0.87 11.27 -19.61
CA LEU A 119 1.64 10.63 -18.56
C LEU A 119 2.51 11.66 -17.83
N ARG A 120 3.29 12.49 -18.53
CA ARG A 120 4.11 13.53 -17.88
C ARG A 120 3.30 14.51 -17.03
N GLN A 121 2.06 14.80 -17.41
CA GLN A 121 1.17 15.64 -16.61
C GLN A 121 0.78 15.00 -15.26
N LEU A 122 0.78 13.67 -15.15
CA LEU A 122 0.53 12.96 -13.88
C LEU A 122 1.65 13.15 -12.85
N ASP A 123 2.85 13.55 -13.28
CA ASP A 123 4.00 13.74 -12.38
C ASP A 123 4.07 15.16 -11.78
N ALA A 124 3.08 16.01 -12.09
CA ALA A 124 2.98 17.35 -11.53
C ALA A 124 2.94 17.35 -9.99
N ASP A 125 3.53 18.38 -9.38
CA ASP A 125 3.51 18.56 -7.92
C ASP A 125 2.05 18.64 -7.43
N PRO A 126 1.62 17.79 -6.48
CA PRO A 126 0.28 17.83 -5.91
C PRO A 126 -0.07 19.14 -5.18
N GLY A 127 0.90 20.04 -5.01
CA GLY A 127 0.72 21.37 -4.46
C GLY A 127 0.44 21.36 -2.97
N LEU A 128 0.14 22.53 -2.40
CA LEU A 128 -0.08 22.67 -0.95
C LEU A 128 -1.27 21.82 -0.47
N ARG A 129 -2.37 21.78 -1.22
CA ARG A 129 -3.57 21.04 -0.86
C ARG A 129 -3.32 19.53 -0.79
N GLY A 130 -2.57 18.97 -1.75
CA GLY A 130 -2.22 17.55 -1.71
C GLY A 130 -1.33 17.22 -0.53
N LYS A 131 -0.32 18.06 -0.27
CA LYS A 131 0.60 17.88 0.86
C LYS A 131 -0.08 18.04 2.23
N VAL A 132 -1.14 18.86 2.35
CA VAL A 132 -1.96 18.96 3.57
C VAL A 132 -2.84 17.71 3.75
N LYS A 133 -3.46 17.21 2.67
CA LYS A 133 -4.25 15.97 2.73
C LYS A 133 -3.41 14.77 3.15
N GLU A 134 -2.18 14.68 2.65
CA GLU A 134 -1.23 13.65 3.05
C GLU A 134 -0.99 13.69 4.56
N VAL A 135 -0.59 14.84 5.12
CA VAL A 135 -0.36 14.99 6.57
C VAL A 135 -1.62 14.69 7.40
N LEU A 136 -2.79 15.16 6.96
CA LEU A 136 -4.07 14.88 7.63
C LEU A 136 -4.42 13.39 7.59
N SER A 137 -4.04 12.66 6.54
CA SER A 137 -4.26 11.22 6.45
C SER A 137 -3.52 10.47 7.56
N TYR A 138 -2.33 10.90 7.95
CA TYR A 138 -1.59 10.31 9.09
C TYR A 138 -2.31 10.52 10.41
N SER A 139 -2.77 11.75 10.68
CA SER A 139 -3.49 12.06 11.91
C SER A 139 -4.81 11.29 12.01
N LEU A 140 -5.63 11.34 10.95
CA LEU A 140 -6.92 10.68 10.91
C LEU A 140 -6.80 9.15 10.88
N GLY A 141 -5.79 8.61 10.21
CA GLY A 141 -5.52 7.18 10.17
C GLY A 141 -5.13 6.64 11.54
N ALA A 142 -4.22 7.34 12.23
CA ALA A 142 -3.80 6.97 13.58
C ALA A 142 -4.96 7.05 14.59
N ALA A 143 -5.71 8.17 14.61
CA ALA A 143 -6.87 8.33 15.48
C ALA A 143 -7.99 7.32 15.16
N GLY A 144 -8.27 7.09 13.88
CA GLY A 144 -9.28 6.14 13.43
C GLY A 144 -8.93 4.71 13.84
N VAL A 145 -7.67 4.29 13.69
CA VAL A 145 -7.23 2.95 14.13
C VAL A 145 -7.22 2.83 15.66
N ALA A 146 -6.82 3.87 16.37
CA ALA A 146 -6.91 3.90 17.84
C ALA A 146 -8.37 3.75 18.33
N GLY A 147 -9.31 4.46 17.68
CA GLY A 147 -10.74 4.35 17.97
C GLY A 147 -11.32 2.98 17.59
N LEU A 148 -10.86 2.40 16.47
CA LEU A 148 -11.23 1.05 16.04
C LEU A 148 -10.81 -0.02 17.08
N TRP A 149 -9.69 0.20 17.77
CA TRP A 149 -9.23 -0.64 18.88
C TRP A 149 -9.85 -0.31 20.23
N LYS A 150 -10.86 0.57 20.25
CA LYS A 150 -11.63 0.98 21.43
C LYS A 150 -10.80 1.62 22.54
N LEU A 151 -9.72 2.31 22.16
CA LEU A 151 -8.86 2.99 23.11
C LEU A 151 -9.57 4.17 23.79
N PRO A 152 -9.17 4.58 25.01
CA PRO A 152 -9.68 5.79 25.66
C PRO A 152 -9.55 7.04 24.78
N TRP A 153 -10.34 8.07 25.06
CA TRP A 153 -10.30 9.32 24.27
C TRP A 153 -8.93 10.00 24.29
N LEU A 154 -8.22 9.93 25.42
CA LEU A 154 -6.86 10.44 25.55
C LEU A 154 -5.91 9.70 24.60
N ASP A 155 -5.95 8.37 24.59
CA ASP A 155 -5.17 7.53 23.68
C ASP A 155 -5.47 7.83 22.20
N ILE A 156 -6.75 8.00 21.84
CA ILE A 156 -7.17 8.33 20.46
C ILE A 156 -6.61 9.70 20.05
N ALA A 157 -6.77 10.71 20.91
CA ALA A 157 -6.27 12.06 20.65
C ALA A 157 -4.74 12.08 20.54
N THR A 158 -4.06 11.35 21.43
CA THR A 158 -2.60 11.21 21.44
C THR A 158 -2.11 10.53 20.17
N ALA A 159 -2.72 9.43 19.76
CA ALA A 159 -2.38 8.75 18.52
C ALA A 159 -2.58 9.65 17.30
N GLY A 160 -3.68 10.40 17.24
CA GLY A 160 -3.95 11.38 16.18
C GLY A 160 -2.92 12.51 16.14
N ALA A 161 -2.51 13.03 17.30
CA ALA A 161 -1.48 14.07 17.41
C ALA A 161 -0.10 13.55 16.96
N ILE A 162 0.29 12.36 17.41
CA ILE A 162 1.54 11.72 16.97
C ILE A 162 1.50 11.44 15.46
N GLY A 163 0.38 10.95 14.93
CA GLY A 163 0.20 10.75 13.49
C GLY A 163 0.41 12.05 12.71
N LEU A 164 -0.13 13.18 13.18
CA LEU A 164 0.11 14.49 12.58
C LEU A 164 1.61 14.84 12.56
N LEU A 165 2.31 14.66 13.69
CA LEU A 165 3.73 14.92 13.80
C LEU A 165 4.56 14.02 12.87
N ILE A 166 4.20 12.74 12.74
CA ILE A 166 4.84 11.80 11.81
C ILE A 166 4.63 12.26 10.35
N GLY A 167 3.42 12.68 9.99
CA GLY A 167 3.14 13.22 8.65
C GLY A 167 3.99 14.45 8.33
N LEU A 168 4.18 15.35 9.31
CA LEU A 168 5.07 16.50 9.19
C LEU A 168 6.54 16.08 9.10
N LEU A 169 6.97 15.12 9.91
CA LEU A 169 8.33 14.57 9.89
C LEU A 169 8.66 13.97 8.53
N GLY A 170 7.76 13.17 7.94
CA GLY A 170 7.94 12.57 6.61
C GLY A 170 8.18 13.61 5.51
N ARG A 171 7.53 14.78 5.61
CA ARG A 171 7.75 15.89 4.68
C ARG A 171 9.11 16.58 4.86
N TRP A 172 9.67 16.54 6.06
CA TRP A 172 10.98 17.11 6.33
C TRP A 172 12.11 16.14 5.93
N THR A 173 11.95 14.85 6.25
CA THR A 173 12.95 13.81 5.95
C THR A 173 13.03 13.46 4.47
N SER A 174 11.95 13.63 3.69
CA SER A 174 11.95 13.36 2.25
C SER A 174 12.86 14.26 1.41
N ARG A 175 13.36 15.37 1.98
CA ARG A 175 14.25 16.32 1.29
C ARG A 175 15.71 15.86 1.19
N ARG A 176 16.16 14.94 2.04
CA ARG A 176 17.55 14.44 2.06
C ARG A 176 17.56 12.91 2.05
N ALA A 177 18.41 12.31 1.20
CA ALA A 177 18.48 10.85 1.07
C ALA A 177 18.81 10.14 2.40
N ALA A 178 19.80 10.65 3.14
CA ALA A 178 20.21 10.08 4.43
C ALA A 178 19.06 10.07 5.47
N THR A 179 18.24 11.14 5.53
CA THR A 179 17.11 11.19 6.47
C THR A 179 15.94 10.34 6.02
N LYS A 180 15.80 10.06 4.72
CA LYS A 180 14.77 9.15 4.20
C LYS A 180 14.98 7.72 4.69
N GLU A 181 16.23 7.26 4.72
CA GLU A 181 16.56 5.90 5.19
C GLU A 181 16.24 5.68 6.68
N ALA A 182 16.47 6.70 7.51
CA ALA A 182 16.21 6.67 8.95
C ALA A 182 14.78 7.12 9.34
N SER A 183 13.94 7.50 8.37
CA SER A 183 12.65 8.14 8.63
C SER A 183 11.70 7.29 9.49
N GLU A 184 11.65 5.98 9.25
CA GLU A 184 10.84 5.03 10.03
C GLU A 184 11.30 4.96 11.49
N ALA A 185 12.62 4.87 11.73
CA ALA A 185 13.17 4.86 13.08
C ALA A 185 12.94 6.18 13.82
N LEU A 186 13.11 7.32 13.13
CA LEU A 186 12.83 8.65 13.69
C LEU A 186 11.34 8.83 14.02
N ALA A 187 10.44 8.32 13.18
CA ALA A 187 9.01 8.37 13.44
C ALA A 187 8.61 7.53 14.66
N ALA A 188 9.18 6.33 14.82
CA ALA A 188 8.93 5.50 15.98
C ALA A 188 9.53 6.07 17.27
N LEU A 189 10.72 6.68 17.19
CA LEU A 189 11.33 7.41 18.29
C LEU A 189 10.43 8.57 18.74
N LEU A 190 9.97 9.40 17.79
CA LEU A 190 9.06 10.50 18.04
C LEU A 190 7.75 10.00 18.68
N ALA A 191 7.17 8.93 18.15
CA ALA A 191 5.95 8.34 18.67
C ALA A 191 6.11 7.84 20.11
N GLY A 192 7.19 7.12 20.41
CA GLY A 192 7.49 6.65 21.75
C GLY A 192 7.68 7.80 22.73
N LEU A 193 8.50 8.80 22.40
CA LEU A 193 8.79 9.93 23.29
C LEU A 193 7.53 10.75 23.59
N VAL A 194 6.75 11.11 22.57
CA VAL A 194 5.52 11.89 22.76
C VAL A 194 4.50 11.08 23.57
N ALA A 195 4.32 9.79 23.28
CA ALA A 195 3.41 8.96 24.04
C ALA A 195 3.84 8.83 25.51
N THR A 196 5.13 8.64 25.79
CA THR A 196 5.66 8.59 27.16
C THR A 196 5.47 9.92 27.89
N LEU A 197 5.73 11.05 27.24
CA LEU A 197 5.51 12.38 27.84
C LEU A 197 4.03 12.59 28.22
N VAL A 198 3.10 12.22 27.33
CA VAL A 198 1.67 12.31 27.63
C VAL A 198 1.28 11.36 28.77
N ALA A 199 1.79 10.12 28.75
CA ALA A 199 1.55 9.14 29.81
C ALA A 199 2.09 9.57 31.19
N THR A 200 3.14 10.39 31.20
CA THR A 200 3.77 10.89 32.43
C THR A 200 3.06 12.13 32.97
N TYR A 201 2.76 13.11 32.10
CA TYR A 201 2.31 14.44 32.53
C TYR A 201 0.81 14.72 32.36
N VAL A 202 0.10 13.97 31.52
CA VAL A 202 -1.30 14.25 31.18
C VAL A 202 -2.24 13.21 31.76
N GLY A 203 -1.93 11.92 31.57
CA GLY A 203 -2.76 10.85 32.11
C GLY A 203 -2.41 9.48 31.54
N ALA A 204 -2.97 8.44 32.16
CA ALA A 204 -2.60 7.08 31.84
C ALA A 204 -2.96 6.67 30.40
N LEU A 205 -2.03 6.03 29.70
CA LEU A 205 -2.20 5.56 28.33
C LEU A 205 -2.03 4.05 28.22
N ASN A 206 -2.63 3.44 27.20
CA ASN A 206 -2.20 2.13 26.70
C ASN A 206 -0.96 2.30 25.81
N LEU A 207 0.18 2.64 26.44
CA LEU A 207 1.39 3.16 25.80
C LEU A 207 1.79 2.43 24.51
N ASN A 208 2.02 1.11 24.58
CA ASN A 208 2.41 0.31 23.40
C ASN A 208 1.34 0.33 22.30
N THR A 209 0.06 0.29 22.66
CA THR A 209 -1.02 0.31 21.65
C THR A 209 -1.14 1.69 21.00
N VAL A 210 -0.95 2.79 21.75
CA VAL A 210 -0.91 4.16 21.22
C VAL A 210 0.25 4.33 20.24
N VAL A 211 1.46 3.87 20.61
CA VAL A 211 2.63 3.92 19.72
C VAL A 211 2.37 3.16 18.43
N ILE A 212 1.86 1.92 18.51
CA ILE A 212 1.56 1.11 17.32
C ILE A 212 0.46 1.76 16.47
N ALA A 213 -0.61 2.30 17.07
CA ALA A 213 -1.68 2.98 16.34
C ALA A 213 -1.17 4.22 15.62
N SER A 214 -0.28 4.98 16.25
CA SER A 214 0.34 6.18 15.67
C SER A 214 1.21 5.87 14.45
N LEU A 215 1.84 4.68 14.44
CA LEU A 215 2.72 4.22 13.37
C LEU A 215 1.99 3.46 12.27
N VAL A 216 0.66 3.30 12.35
CA VAL A 216 -0.09 2.37 11.50
C VAL A 216 0.13 2.55 9.99
N ILE A 217 0.32 3.80 9.55
CA ILE A 217 0.57 4.12 8.13
C ILE A 217 1.97 3.71 7.67
N LEU A 218 2.95 3.73 8.57
CA LEU A 218 4.31 3.28 8.28
C LEU A 218 4.46 1.77 8.38
N LEU A 219 3.45 1.07 8.91
CA LEU A 219 3.51 -0.38 9.00
C LEU A 219 3.47 -1.00 7.61
N PRO A 220 4.34 -1.99 7.33
CA PRO A 220 4.44 -2.59 6.01
C PRO A 220 3.33 -3.61 5.73
N GLY A 221 2.09 -3.33 6.17
CA GLY A 221 0.95 -4.21 5.99
C GLY A 221 0.64 -4.48 4.51
N MET A 222 0.74 -3.44 3.67
CA MET A 222 0.56 -3.56 2.22
C MET A 222 1.71 -4.32 1.57
N SER A 223 2.96 -4.03 1.95
CA SER A 223 4.13 -4.75 1.45
C SER A 223 4.05 -6.24 1.77
N LEU A 224 3.66 -6.59 3.00
CA LEU A 224 3.47 -7.98 3.42
C LEU A 224 2.33 -8.67 2.65
N THR A 225 1.21 -7.98 2.47
CA THR A 225 0.06 -8.47 1.68
C THR A 225 0.46 -8.73 0.23
N ASN A 226 1.14 -7.79 -0.41
CA ASN A 226 1.59 -7.92 -1.79
C ASN A 226 2.68 -8.99 -1.92
N ALA A 227 3.59 -9.09 -0.95
CA ALA A 227 4.63 -10.11 -0.93
C ALA A 227 4.03 -11.52 -0.94
N VAL A 228 3.06 -11.74 -0.07
CA VAL A 228 2.28 -12.98 0.01
C VAL A 228 1.61 -13.30 -1.32
N ASN A 229 0.95 -12.32 -1.93
CA ASN A 229 0.31 -12.51 -3.23
C ASN A 229 1.33 -12.89 -4.31
N GLU A 230 2.47 -12.19 -4.35
CA GLU A 230 3.53 -12.43 -5.32
C GLU A 230 4.17 -13.81 -5.15
N LEU A 231 4.45 -14.24 -3.92
CA LEU A 231 4.91 -15.60 -3.61
C LEU A 231 3.89 -16.65 -4.07
N ALA A 232 2.61 -16.45 -3.75
CA ALA A 232 1.54 -17.37 -4.12
C ALA A 232 1.37 -17.49 -5.65
N SER A 233 1.62 -16.40 -6.37
CA SER A 233 1.63 -16.34 -7.84
C SER A 233 2.96 -16.71 -8.50
N GLN A 234 3.91 -17.28 -7.75
CA GLN A 234 5.23 -17.72 -8.23
C GLN A 234 6.19 -16.60 -8.69
N HIS A 235 5.90 -15.33 -8.36
CA HIS A 235 6.86 -14.23 -8.49
C HIS A 235 7.79 -14.19 -7.27
N TRP A 236 8.60 -15.25 -7.12
CA TRP A 236 9.39 -15.52 -5.91
C TRP A 236 10.37 -14.41 -5.54
N VAL A 237 11.11 -13.89 -6.53
CA VAL A 237 12.10 -12.82 -6.31
C VAL A 237 11.42 -11.54 -5.80
N SER A 238 10.29 -11.16 -6.40
CA SER A 238 9.56 -9.97 -5.99
C SER A 238 8.94 -10.15 -4.60
N GLY A 239 8.30 -11.29 -4.37
CA GLY A 239 7.69 -11.63 -3.09
C GLY A 239 8.69 -11.62 -1.94
N THR A 240 9.81 -12.33 -2.08
CA THR A 240 10.89 -12.38 -1.06
C THR A 240 11.51 -11.01 -0.80
N ALA A 241 11.75 -10.21 -1.85
CA ALA A 241 12.27 -8.84 -1.69
C ALA A 241 11.29 -7.94 -0.92
N ARG A 242 9.97 -8.03 -1.17
CA ARG A 242 8.97 -7.29 -0.39
C ARG A 242 8.89 -7.75 1.07
N VAL A 243 9.03 -9.05 1.35
CA VAL A 243 9.13 -9.57 2.73
C VAL A 243 10.36 -8.99 3.43
N ALA A 244 11.53 -9.04 2.79
CA ALA A 244 12.78 -8.51 3.36
C ALA A 244 12.68 -7.01 3.65
N GLY A 245 12.09 -6.23 2.72
CA GLY A 245 11.81 -4.81 2.92
C GLY A 245 10.85 -4.56 4.10
N ALA A 246 9.76 -5.31 4.20
CA ALA A 246 8.82 -5.22 5.30
C ALA A 246 9.48 -5.54 6.66
N LEU A 247 10.34 -6.56 6.72
CA LEU A 247 11.08 -6.91 7.93
C LEU A 247 12.05 -5.79 8.33
N THR A 248 12.72 -5.16 7.35
CA THR A 248 13.60 -4.02 7.60
C THR A 248 12.84 -2.83 8.16
N THR A 249 11.65 -2.51 7.64
CA THR A 249 10.78 -1.48 8.19
C THR A 249 10.38 -1.80 9.64
N ILE A 250 9.94 -3.03 9.93
CA ILE A 250 9.59 -3.44 11.30
C ILE A 250 10.80 -3.29 12.24
N MET A 251 11.99 -3.68 11.80
CA MET A 251 13.22 -3.53 12.56
C MET A 251 13.51 -2.07 12.89
N LYS A 252 13.45 -1.17 11.89
CA LYS A 252 13.67 0.27 12.08
C LYS A 252 12.66 0.89 13.04
N LEU A 253 11.38 0.55 12.90
CA LEU A 253 10.32 0.99 13.80
C LEU A 253 10.57 0.50 15.24
N THR A 254 10.97 -0.77 15.38
CA THR A 254 11.29 -1.37 16.69
C THR A 254 12.48 -0.66 17.33
N VAL A 255 13.56 -0.43 16.59
CA VAL A 255 14.75 0.29 17.08
C VAL A 255 14.38 1.69 17.56
N GLY A 256 13.61 2.45 16.76
CA GLY A 256 13.16 3.78 17.16
C GLY A 256 12.32 3.79 18.45
N ALA A 257 11.37 2.86 18.55
CA ALA A 257 10.53 2.71 19.74
C ALA A 257 11.35 2.31 20.98
N MET A 258 12.33 1.40 20.83
CA MET A 258 13.21 1.00 21.93
C MET A 258 14.09 2.15 22.42
N ILE A 259 14.67 2.93 21.50
CA ILE A 259 15.45 4.11 21.86
C ILE A 259 14.59 5.08 22.66
N ALA A 260 13.33 5.29 22.27
CA ALA A 260 12.42 6.15 23.01
C ALA A 260 12.19 5.70 24.46
N VAL A 261 11.97 4.40 24.68
CA VAL A 261 11.81 3.82 26.03
C VAL A 261 13.09 4.00 26.83
N THR A 262 14.24 3.64 26.28
CA THR A 262 15.53 3.77 27.00
C THR A 262 15.86 5.22 27.35
N LEU A 263 15.53 6.18 26.48
CA LEU A 263 15.74 7.60 26.76
C LEU A 263 14.78 8.10 27.84
N ALA A 264 13.53 7.67 27.82
CA ALA A 264 12.56 7.99 28.85
C ALA A 264 13.03 7.51 30.24
N ASP A 265 13.53 6.27 30.31
CA ASP A 265 14.06 5.68 31.55
C ASP A 265 15.28 6.46 32.05
N VAL A 266 16.22 6.82 31.17
CA VAL A 266 17.43 7.60 31.53
C VAL A 266 17.07 9.00 32.04
N ILE A 267 16.01 9.62 31.50
CA ILE A 267 15.53 10.93 31.92
C ILE A 267 14.70 10.83 33.22
N GLY A 268 14.33 9.62 33.66
CA GLY A 268 13.49 9.39 34.84
C GLY A 268 12.02 9.71 34.60
N LEU A 269 11.52 9.47 33.38
CA LEU A 269 10.09 9.57 33.09
C LEU A 269 9.39 8.28 33.53
N ASP A 270 8.42 8.40 34.44
CA ASP A 270 7.60 7.28 34.91
C ASP A 270 6.20 7.33 34.27
N PRO A 271 6.00 6.75 33.06
CA PRO A 271 4.72 6.78 32.37
C PRO A 271 3.67 5.95 33.11
N VAL A 272 2.48 6.53 33.33
CA VAL A 272 1.36 5.78 33.88
C VAL A 272 0.73 4.94 32.77
N VAL A 273 0.87 3.62 32.85
CA VAL A 273 0.35 2.70 31.83
C VAL A 273 -0.97 2.08 32.29
N ARG A 274 -2.03 2.23 31.49
CA ARG A 274 -3.34 1.60 31.74
C ARG A 274 -3.90 0.95 30.49
N ALA A 275 -3.92 -0.38 30.48
CA ALA A 275 -4.46 -1.18 29.38
C ALA A 275 -6.00 -1.26 29.38
N SER A 276 -6.68 -0.11 29.28
CA SER A 276 -8.15 -0.06 29.21
C SER A 276 -8.68 0.06 27.78
N ARG A 277 -9.90 -0.43 27.53
CA ARG A 277 -10.59 -0.34 26.23
C ARG A 277 -12.09 -0.01 26.42
N PRO A 278 -12.43 1.20 26.88
CA PRO A 278 -13.77 1.51 27.40
C PRO A 278 -14.80 1.83 26.31
N GLN A 279 -14.38 2.05 25.06
CA GLN A 279 -15.28 2.64 24.07
C GLN A 279 -16.33 1.66 23.56
N GLY A 280 -17.56 2.17 23.38
CA GLY A 280 -18.68 1.42 22.85
C GLY A 280 -18.54 1.09 21.36
N ALA A 281 -19.44 0.23 20.87
CA ALA A 281 -19.45 -0.19 19.46
C ALA A 281 -19.67 0.97 18.48
N TRP A 282 -20.37 2.03 18.88
CA TRP A 282 -20.59 3.21 18.01
C TRP A 282 -19.27 3.93 17.69
N VAL A 283 -18.35 4.03 18.66
CA VAL A 283 -17.02 4.62 18.46
C VAL A 283 -16.24 3.75 17.48
N GLU A 284 -16.24 2.44 17.69
CA GLU A 284 -15.56 1.47 16.82
C GLU A 284 -15.95 1.64 15.34
N TRP A 285 -17.25 1.68 15.04
CA TRP A 285 -17.75 1.83 13.67
C TRP A 285 -17.56 3.25 13.11
N SER A 286 -17.68 4.29 13.93
CA SER A 286 -17.37 5.67 13.47
C SER A 286 -15.88 5.84 13.17
N ALA A 287 -15.01 5.26 13.99
CA ALA A 287 -13.57 5.28 13.83
C ALA A 287 -13.12 4.43 12.62
N LEU A 288 -13.82 3.33 12.33
CA LEU A 288 -13.67 2.57 11.07
C LEU A 288 -13.88 3.47 9.85
N LEU A 289 -14.94 4.28 9.83
CA LEU A 289 -15.20 5.19 8.72
C LEU A 289 -14.15 6.29 8.61
N ILE A 290 -13.68 6.83 9.74
CA ILE A 290 -12.58 7.81 9.77
C ILE A 290 -11.29 7.19 9.24
N ALA A 291 -10.94 5.98 9.68
CA ALA A 291 -9.77 5.24 9.21
C ALA A 291 -9.87 4.93 7.71
N ALA A 292 -11.04 4.47 7.24
CA ALA A 292 -11.29 4.20 5.83
C ALA A 292 -11.14 5.48 4.98
N PHE A 293 -11.65 6.61 5.45
CA PHE A 293 -11.48 7.91 4.79
C PHE A 293 -10.01 8.35 4.77
N ALA A 294 -9.28 8.14 5.86
CA ALA A 294 -7.85 8.40 5.94
C ALA A 294 -7.06 7.53 4.95
N PHE A 295 -7.36 6.24 4.85
CA PHE A 295 -6.71 5.35 3.88
C PHE A 295 -7.06 5.69 2.43
N ALA A 296 -8.28 6.15 2.15
CA ALA A 296 -8.65 6.68 0.83
C ALA A 296 -7.79 7.90 0.45
N MET A 297 -7.49 8.78 1.40
CA MET A 297 -6.57 9.91 1.20
C MET A 297 -5.12 9.45 1.08
N LEU A 298 -4.67 8.50 1.92
CA LEU A 298 -3.32 7.96 1.94
C LEU A 298 -2.96 7.33 0.58
N PHE A 299 -3.87 6.51 0.05
CA PHE A 299 -3.69 5.86 -1.26
C PHE A 299 -4.04 6.77 -2.44
N LYS A 300 -4.27 8.07 -2.18
CA LYS A 300 -4.57 9.08 -3.19
C LYS A 300 -5.70 8.65 -4.13
N ALA A 301 -6.76 8.02 -3.59
CA ALA A 301 -7.88 7.58 -4.40
C ALA A 301 -8.59 8.77 -5.08
N SER A 302 -9.18 8.56 -6.25
CA SER A 302 -10.00 9.61 -6.88
C SER A 302 -11.24 9.86 -6.01
N ARG A 303 -11.73 11.10 -5.92
CA ARG A 303 -12.94 11.44 -5.13
C ARG A 303 -14.17 10.60 -5.50
N ARG A 304 -14.26 10.15 -6.76
CA ARG A 304 -15.32 9.28 -7.27
C ARG A 304 -15.23 7.84 -6.74
N ASP A 305 -14.03 7.42 -6.33
CA ASP A 305 -13.75 6.07 -5.83
C ASP A 305 -13.88 5.97 -4.31
N PHE A 306 -14.02 7.10 -3.60
CA PHE A 306 -14.14 7.13 -2.14
C PHE A 306 -15.26 6.23 -1.59
N PRO A 307 -16.49 6.23 -2.16
CA PRO A 307 -17.55 5.33 -1.68
C PRO A 307 -17.17 3.85 -1.78
N TRP A 308 -16.49 3.46 -2.87
CA TRP A 308 -16.04 2.09 -3.09
C TRP A 308 -14.94 1.69 -2.12
N VAL A 309 -14.00 2.60 -1.86
CA VAL A 309 -12.94 2.41 -0.86
C VAL A 309 -13.54 2.24 0.54
N LEU A 310 -14.48 3.12 0.93
CA LEU A 310 -15.15 3.04 2.23
C LEU A 310 -15.93 1.73 2.39
N ALA A 311 -16.71 1.35 1.37
CA ALA A 311 -17.46 0.10 1.38
C ALA A 311 -16.52 -1.12 1.49
N ALA A 312 -15.40 -1.10 0.79
CA ALA A 312 -14.40 -2.17 0.87
C ALA A 312 -13.75 -2.27 2.26
N CYS A 313 -13.39 -1.14 2.88
CA CYS A 313 -12.87 -1.11 4.25
C CYS A 313 -13.89 -1.64 5.27
N VAL A 314 -15.15 -1.19 5.16
CA VAL A 314 -16.23 -1.62 6.05
C VAL A 314 -16.52 -3.11 5.89
N ALA A 315 -16.66 -3.58 4.65
CA ALA A 315 -16.88 -5.00 4.36
C ALA A 315 -15.70 -5.85 4.84
N GLY A 316 -14.47 -5.44 4.54
CA GLY A 316 -13.26 -6.15 4.95
C GLY A 316 -13.16 -6.33 6.45
N TYR A 317 -13.41 -5.26 7.20
CA TYR A 317 -13.44 -5.28 8.66
C TYR A 317 -14.61 -6.11 9.20
N ALA A 318 -15.83 -5.89 8.70
CA ALA A 318 -17.03 -6.57 9.15
C ALA A 318 -16.94 -8.09 8.96
N ILE A 319 -16.55 -8.53 7.75
CA ILE A 319 -16.35 -9.95 7.43
C ILE A 319 -15.31 -10.55 8.37
N SER A 320 -14.14 -9.91 8.49
CA SER A 320 -13.07 -10.42 9.35
C SER A 320 -13.48 -10.50 10.82
N LYS A 321 -14.26 -9.53 11.31
CA LYS A 321 -14.74 -9.47 12.68
C LYS A 321 -15.79 -10.54 12.97
N PHE A 322 -16.86 -10.60 12.17
CA PHE A 322 -17.98 -11.50 12.43
C PHE A 322 -17.63 -12.96 12.14
N ALA A 323 -16.97 -13.24 11.02
CA ALA A 323 -16.49 -14.59 10.73
C ALA A 323 -15.35 -14.99 11.69
N GLY A 324 -14.52 -14.03 12.11
CA GLY A 324 -13.51 -14.25 13.14
C GLY A 324 -14.09 -14.64 14.49
N HIS A 325 -15.25 -14.08 14.85
CA HIS A 325 -15.96 -14.44 16.08
C HIS A 325 -16.64 -15.81 15.99
N ALA A 326 -17.16 -16.18 14.80
CA ALA A 326 -17.84 -17.46 14.60
C ALA A 326 -16.88 -18.65 14.44
N TRP A 327 -15.77 -18.48 13.72
CA TRP A 327 -14.88 -19.58 13.28
C TRP A 327 -13.40 -19.37 13.63
N GLY A 328 -13.09 -18.33 14.40
CA GLY A 328 -11.72 -17.99 14.79
C GLY A 328 -11.06 -16.96 13.87
N ALA A 329 -10.12 -16.19 14.43
CA ALA A 329 -9.51 -15.05 13.75
C ALA A 329 -8.87 -15.39 12.38
N PRO A 330 -8.12 -16.50 12.20
CA PRO A 330 -7.58 -16.86 10.89
C PRO A 330 -8.67 -17.11 9.84
N ALA A 331 -9.80 -17.74 10.21
CA ALA A 331 -10.91 -17.99 9.30
C ALA A 331 -11.59 -16.69 8.84
N GLY A 332 -11.75 -15.73 9.77
CA GLY A 332 -12.25 -14.39 9.41
C GLY A 332 -11.33 -13.65 8.44
N ILE A 333 -10.02 -13.74 8.66
CA ILE A 333 -9.02 -13.16 7.77
C ILE A 333 -9.07 -13.79 6.38
N PHE A 334 -9.09 -15.11 6.34
CA PHE A 334 -9.22 -15.88 5.11
C PHE A 334 -10.46 -15.47 4.30
N LEU A 335 -11.63 -15.45 4.94
CA LEU A 335 -12.90 -15.14 4.26
C LEU A 335 -12.93 -13.69 3.76
N SER A 336 -12.42 -12.75 4.55
CA SER A 336 -12.33 -11.34 4.15
C SER A 336 -11.41 -11.16 2.94
N ALA A 337 -10.20 -11.72 2.97
CA ALA A 337 -9.26 -11.66 1.86
C ALA A 337 -9.81 -12.33 0.59
N MET A 338 -10.52 -13.45 0.71
CA MET A 338 -11.18 -14.15 -0.39
C MET A 338 -12.26 -13.29 -1.05
N LEU A 339 -13.21 -12.79 -0.25
CA LEU A 339 -14.35 -12.02 -0.76
C LEU A 339 -13.92 -10.66 -1.32
N LEU A 340 -12.98 -9.96 -0.68
CA LEU A 340 -12.45 -8.70 -1.21
C LEU A 340 -11.66 -8.88 -2.50
N THR A 341 -10.95 -10.00 -2.65
CA THR A 341 -10.23 -10.31 -3.89
C THR A 341 -11.19 -10.61 -5.01
N ALA A 342 -12.19 -11.46 -4.77
CA ALA A 342 -13.25 -11.75 -5.74
C ALA A 342 -14.01 -10.46 -6.12
N ALA A 343 -14.41 -9.65 -5.14
CA ALA A 343 -15.09 -8.37 -5.34
C ALA A 343 -14.23 -7.37 -6.14
N GLY A 344 -12.93 -7.27 -5.85
CA GLY A 344 -12.01 -6.42 -6.61
C GLY A 344 -11.85 -6.87 -8.06
N ASN A 345 -11.78 -8.18 -8.31
CA ASN A 345 -11.72 -8.73 -9.66
C ASN A 345 -13.04 -8.52 -10.42
N LEU A 346 -14.18 -8.67 -9.75
CA LEU A 346 -15.50 -8.38 -10.30
C LEU A 346 -15.68 -6.90 -10.63
N PHE A 347 -15.28 -6.02 -9.71
CA PHE A 347 -15.31 -4.58 -9.88
C PHE A 347 -14.50 -4.16 -11.12
N GLY A 348 -13.30 -4.73 -11.30
CA GLY A 348 -12.49 -4.45 -12.49
C GLY A 348 -13.14 -4.89 -13.80
N ARG A 349 -13.92 -5.96 -13.80
CA ARG A 349 -14.67 -6.43 -14.99
C ARG A 349 -15.88 -5.56 -15.30
N LEU A 350 -16.66 -5.19 -14.28
CA LEU A 350 -17.93 -4.48 -14.46
C LEU A 350 -17.76 -2.97 -14.59
N VAL A 351 -16.87 -2.37 -13.80
CA VAL A 351 -16.69 -0.91 -13.70
C VAL A 351 -15.54 -0.43 -14.59
N GLN A 352 -14.74 -1.35 -15.16
CA GLN A 352 -13.57 -1.06 -16.00
C GLN A 352 -12.59 -0.09 -15.30
N ARG A 353 -12.27 -0.39 -14.04
CA ARG A 353 -11.29 0.34 -13.23
C ARG A 353 -10.44 -0.65 -12.43
N PRO A 354 -9.21 -0.28 -12.03
CA PRO A 354 -8.32 -1.21 -11.35
C PRO A 354 -8.97 -1.82 -10.09
N GLY A 355 -9.02 -3.15 -10.02
CA GLY A 355 -9.57 -3.87 -8.87
C GLY A 355 -8.82 -3.60 -7.55
N ALA A 356 -7.63 -2.99 -7.64
CA ALA A 356 -6.87 -2.49 -6.50
C ALA A 356 -7.64 -1.48 -5.63
N ILE A 357 -8.59 -0.74 -6.22
CA ILE A 357 -9.43 0.24 -5.50
C ILE A 357 -10.25 -0.43 -4.39
N ILE A 358 -10.69 -1.67 -4.58
CA ILE A 358 -11.42 -2.46 -3.58
C ILE A 358 -10.43 -3.23 -2.69
N ARG A 359 -9.49 -3.93 -3.32
CA ARG A 359 -8.65 -4.91 -2.62
C ARG A 359 -7.67 -4.29 -1.63
N LEU A 360 -6.95 -3.23 -2.01
CA LEU A 360 -5.91 -2.66 -1.14
C LEU A 360 -6.51 -2.05 0.15
N PRO A 361 -7.55 -1.19 0.08
CA PRO A 361 -8.14 -0.61 1.28
C PRO A 361 -8.94 -1.60 2.12
N GLY A 362 -9.54 -2.61 1.51
CA GLY A 362 -10.24 -3.66 2.25
C GLY A 362 -9.27 -4.51 3.10
N ILE A 363 -8.14 -4.94 2.52
CA ILE A 363 -7.19 -5.82 3.20
C ILE A 363 -6.39 -5.07 4.29
N ILE A 364 -6.02 -3.79 4.07
CA ILE A 364 -5.27 -3.04 5.09
C ILE A 364 -6.05 -2.89 6.41
N MET A 365 -7.39 -2.88 6.36
CA MET A 365 -8.26 -2.80 7.55
C MET A 365 -8.17 -4.02 8.47
N MET A 366 -7.63 -5.12 7.98
CA MET A 366 -7.35 -6.31 8.80
C MET A 366 -6.07 -6.12 9.64
N VAL A 367 -5.37 -5.01 9.42
CA VAL A 367 -4.18 -4.51 10.11
C VAL A 367 -3.07 -5.56 10.33
N PRO A 368 -2.70 -6.35 9.30
CA PRO A 368 -1.72 -7.43 9.46
C PRO A 368 -0.35 -6.91 9.91
N GLY A 369 0.06 -5.71 9.45
CA GLY A 369 1.33 -5.10 9.84
C GLY A 369 1.42 -4.74 11.34
N SER A 370 0.29 -4.46 12.00
CA SER A 370 0.28 -4.12 13.43
C SER A 370 0.52 -5.33 14.31
N THR A 371 0.02 -6.49 13.91
CA THR A 371 0.28 -7.76 14.58
C THR A 371 1.76 -8.10 14.53
N SER A 372 2.40 -7.87 13.37
CA SER A 372 3.84 -8.09 13.21
C SER A 372 4.68 -7.15 14.08
N LEU A 373 4.42 -5.84 14.06
CA LEU A 373 5.16 -4.89 14.90
C LEU A 373 4.92 -5.16 16.39
N ARG A 374 3.67 -5.43 16.80
CA ARG A 374 3.35 -5.76 18.19
C ARG A 374 4.15 -6.96 18.66
N GLY A 375 4.26 -8.00 17.83
CA GLY A 375 5.05 -9.18 18.16
C GLY A 375 6.52 -8.90 18.40
N VAL A 376 7.14 -8.14 17.50
CA VAL A 376 8.56 -7.79 17.64
C VAL A 376 8.79 -6.90 18.86
N LEU A 377 7.92 -5.92 19.11
CA LEU A 377 8.01 -5.08 20.31
C LEU A 377 7.87 -5.91 21.59
N THR A 378 6.89 -6.82 21.67
CA THR A 378 6.71 -7.69 22.84
C THR A 378 7.94 -8.58 23.07
N LEU A 379 8.46 -9.19 22.00
CA LEU A 379 9.68 -10.00 22.03
C LEU A 379 10.88 -9.25 22.61
N VAL A 380 11.14 -8.05 22.08
CA VAL A 380 12.32 -7.26 22.43
C VAL A 380 12.19 -6.64 23.82
N GLN A 381 11.00 -6.15 24.20
CA GLN A 381 10.77 -5.51 25.49
C GLN A 381 10.69 -6.51 26.65
N GLN A 382 10.03 -7.66 26.46
CA GLN A 382 9.80 -8.62 27.54
C GLN A 382 10.94 -9.65 27.69
N GLN A 383 11.78 -9.82 26.67
CA GLN A 383 12.80 -10.87 26.60
C GLN A 383 12.26 -12.30 26.90
N ASP A 384 10.94 -12.49 26.74
CA ASP A 384 10.25 -13.76 26.99
C ASP A 384 10.07 -14.52 25.67
N VAL A 385 10.82 -15.62 25.54
CA VAL A 385 10.79 -16.51 24.38
C VAL A 385 9.41 -17.14 24.18
N GLY A 386 8.66 -17.42 25.26
CA GLY A 386 7.33 -18.01 25.20
C GLY A 386 6.28 -17.05 24.66
N ALA A 387 6.27 -15.80 25.16
CA ALA A 387 5.45 -14.72 24.61
C ALA A 387 5.78 -14.50 23.12
N GLY A 388 7.06 -14.59 22.78
CA GLY A 388 7.57 -14.52 21.42
C GLY A 388 7.04 -15.56 20.45
N GLN A 389 7.08 -16.82 20.85
CA GLN A 389 6.57 -17.94 20.05
C GLN A 389 5.09 -17.78 19.72
N GLY A 390 4.28 -17.37 20.70
CA GLY A 390 2.84 -17.15 20.50
C GLY A 390 2.55 -16.07 19.45
N VAL A 391 3.30 -14.95 19.46
CA VAL A 391 3.08 -13.91 18.45
C VAL A 391 3.63 -14.32 17.09
N PHE A 392 4.75 -15.03 17.02
CA PHE A 392 5.27 -15.57 15.76
C PHE A 392 4.24 -16.48 15.07
N LEU A 393 3.65 -17.42 15.82
CA LEU A 393 2.60 -18.30 15.30
C LEU A 393 1.36 -17.51 14.85
N THR A 394 1.01 -16.44 15.57
CA THR A 394 -0.11 -15.56 15.18
C THR A 394 0.16 -14.88 13.85
N VAL A 395 1.35 -14.29 13.66
CA VAL A 395 1.72 -13.65 12.38
C VAL A 395 1.73 -14.67 11.24
N LEU A 396 2.28 -15.87 11.47
CA LEU A 396 2.30 -16.94 10.49
C LEU A 396 0.87 -17.36 10.07
N ASN A 397 -0.04 -17.53 11.04
CA ASN A 397 -1.44 -17.87 10.78
C ASN A 397 -2.17 -16.77 10.00
N VAL A 398 -1.92 -15.50 10.32
CA VAL A 398 -2.48 -14.36 9.57
C VAL A 398 -1.99 -14.38 8.13
N VAL A 399 -0.69 -14.61 7.92
CA VAL A 399 -0.08 -14.70 6.59
C VAL A 399 -0.67 -15.86 5.80
N MET A 400 -0.75 -17.07 6.37
CA MET A 400 -1.33 -18.24 5.70
C MET A 400 -2.80 -18.03 5.33
N ALA A 401 -3.60 -17.48 6.26
CA ALA A 401 -5.00 -17.16 6.00
C ALA A 401 -5.15 -16.15 4.84
N LEU A 402 -4.28 -15.14 4.80
CA LEU A 402 -4.28 -14.13 3.76
C LEU A 402 -3.83 -14.70 2.40
N VAL A 403 -2.77 -15.53 2.37
CA VAL A 403 -2.32 -16.27 1.17
C VAL A 403 -3.50 -17.07 0.60
N ALA A 404 -4.11 -17.92 1.43
CA ALA A 404 -5.20 -18.77 1.03
C ALA A 404 -6.39 -17.92 0.54
N GLY A 405 -6.78 -16.89 1.28
CA GLY A 405 -7.88 -16.02 0.89
C GLY A 405 -7.67 -15.38 -0.48
N LEU A 406 -6.48 -14.81 -0.74
CA LEU A 406 -6.15 -14.24 -2.05
C LEU A 406 -6.22 -15.28 -3.19
N LEU A 407 -5.69 -16.48 -2.97
CA LEU A 407 -5.71 -17.57 -3.95
C LEU A 407 -7.14 -18.00 -4.29
N PHE A 408 -7.93 -18.34 -3.27
CA PHE A 408 -9.32 -18.76 -3.47
C PHE A 408 -10.18 -17.63 -4.04
N GLY A 409 -9.90 -16.37 -3.71
CA GLY A 409 -10.60 -15.22 -4.29
C GLY A 409 -10.37 -15.08 -5.79
N ASN A 410 -9.16 -15.36 -6.28
CA ASN A 410 -8.86 -15.39 -7.71
C ASN A 410 -9.52 -16.58 -8.43
N LEU A 411 -9.75 -17.70 -7.73
CA LEU A 411 -10.51 -18.84 -8.28
C LEU A 411 -12.01 -18.53 -8.41
N LEU A 412 -12.59 -17.84 -7.43
CA LEU A 412 -13.99 -17.43 -7.47
C LEU A 412 -14.28 -16.51 -8.65
N ILE A 413 -13.45 -15.48 -8.82
CA ILE A 413 -13.58 -14.51 -9.92
C ILE A 413 -12.17 -14.22 -10.45
N PRO A 414 -11.80 -14.70 -11.64
CA PRO A 414 -10.47 -14.49 -12.18
C PRO A 414 -10.20 -13.01 -12.46
N ALA A 415 -8.95 -12.56 -12.28
CA ALA A 415 -8.54 -11.21 -12.62
C ALA A 415 -8.78 -10.91 -14.12
N ARG A 416 -8.97 -9.63 -14.46
CA ARG A 416 -9.00 -9.15 -15.85
C ARG A 416 -7.58 -9.20 -16.42
N LYS A 417 -7.44 -9.39 -17.75
CA LYS A 417 -6.14 -9.39 -18.44
C LYS A 417 -5.49 -7.99 -18.54
N THR A 418 -6.30 -6.93 -18.45
CA THR A 418 -5.86 -5.52 -18.27
C THR A 418 -6.11 -5.08 -16.81
N LEU A 419 -5.43 -4.03 -16.34
CA LEU A 419 -5.23 -3.73 -14.89
C LEU A 419 -6.50 -3.46 -14.07
#